data_AF-A0A5B7FPA0-F1
#
_entry.id   AF-A0A5B7FPA0-F1
#
_cell.length_a   1.000
_cell.length_b   1.000
_cell.length_c   1.000
_cell.angle_alpha   90.00
_cell.angle_beta   90.00
_cell.angle_gamma   90.00
#
_symmetry.space_group_name_H-M   'P 1'
#
loop_
_entity.id
_entity.type
_entity.pdbx_description
1 polymer ?
#
loop_
_entity_poly.entity_id
_entity_poly.type
_entity_poly.pdbx_seq_one_letter_code
_entity_poly.pdbx_strand_id
1 'polypeptide(L)'
;MSTYFGVSKAILNNVIFCHQEESNWPLDEGKKVKEKFDAIFSATQYIKALDAIKKHRKDMMSNVKNMNVHLGLLRQLKEEVKRKQTDLENSEKQQASLKEEVQQIADELVPLYKRLKEIAKMEDDLLAIKEELAGKNHQLKSLRQIQEELRASLTEQLNCSDRELYNMIADFKENLEKAEAQQQKLVSEGREIDQEMQERQHESARAQRRQGELEAAHSAHKMELALRNTTMADLVQEFSLSEFRNVSEFCEQKAEAVLSQLLQHVERQRANILTKKKEFEENEAKLQMEIDNLRQVGRGLCWSEEAALQYKIKSKGTELNELNQKIREKKQKLMRTESELSYTNLDTIKEELAQVEEKIQTEEALVSTKVMVEEIDEEKRKRRELQGDLDEAKRLVSKMTRQAEDRSQLDIHTKDRKDLENKIEFLKRKHADEFEHLLGEMPQDNIKNKMDTCMHSLRKSVAENQESLSSLNKRKAQLDTTIKSLKVQAERKEKEINGEFVHIPECSVPLGSLRKH
;
A
#
# COMPACT_ATOMS: atom_id res chain seq x y z
N MET A 1 18.69 78.25 -134.03
CA MET A 1 18.88 79.40 -134.95
C MET A 1 20.30 79.49 -135.50
N SER A 2 21.38 79.47 -134.71
CA SER A 2 22.75 79.58 -135.28
C SER A 2 23.13 78.40 -136.20
N THR A 3 22.59 77.21 -135.99
CA THR A 3 22.85 76.01 -136.82
C THR A 3 22.40 76.17 -138.28
N TYR A 4 21.37 76.98 -138.56
CA TYR A 4 20.85 77.17 -139.93
C TYR A 4 21.69 78.12 -140.78
N PHE A 5 22.48 79.01 -140.15
CA PHE A 5 23.38 79.94 -140.84
C PHE A 5 24.80 79.39 -141.00
N GLY A 6 25.10 78.21 -140.45
CA GLY A 6 26.45 77.61 -140.52
C GLY A 6 27.52 78.35 -139.73
N VAL A 7 27.15 79.30 -138.86
CA VAL A 7 28.09 80.10 -138.05
C VAL A 7 27.69 80.06 -136.57
N SER A 8 28.68 80.12 -135.67
CA SER A 8 28.40 80.07 -134.23
C SER A 8 27.66 81.33 -133.78
N LYS A 9 26.83 81.20 -132.74
CA LYS A 9 26.11 82.36 -132.16
C LYS A 9 27.07 83.48 -131.73
N ALA A 10 28.24 83.11 -131.22
CA ALA A 10 29.25 84.08 -130.81
C ALA A 10 29.88 84.83 -131.99
N ILE A 11 30.12 84.16 -133.13
CA ILE A 11 30.60 84.82 -134.36
C ILE A 11 29.53 85.75 -134.93
N LEU A 12 28.27 85.30 -134.96
CA LEU A 12 27.16 86.13 -135.43
C LEU A 12 27.03 87.42 -134.62
N ASN A 13 27.11 87.34 -133.29
CA ASN A 13 26.89 88.50 -132.42
C ASN A 13 28.13 89.40 -132.27
N ASN A 14 29.34 88.83 -132.19
CA ASN A 14 30.54 89.60 -131.86
C ASN A 14 31.36 90.01 -133.09
N VAL A 15 31.14 89.41 -134.26
CA VAL A 15 31.91 89.66 -135.48
C VAL A 15 31.02 90.19 -136.62
N ILE A 16 29.94 89.47 -136.95
CA ILE A 16 29.10 89.81 -138.12
C ILE A 16 28.12 90.96 -137.81
N PHE A 17 27.35 90.81 -136.73
CA PHE A 17 26.38 91.79 -136.25
C PHE A 17 26.85 92.46 -134.95
N CYS A 18 28.13 92.84 -134.92
CA CYS A 18 28.69 93.55 -133.77
C CYS A 18 27.99 94.92 -133.63
N HIS A 19 27.47 95.22 -132.43
CA HIS A 19 26.81 96.49 -132.17
C HIS A 19 27.83 97.64 -132.29
N GLN A 20 27.41 98.79 -132.84
CA GLN A 20 28.34 99.90 -133.13
C GLN A 20 29.06 100.40 -131.86
N GLU A 21 28.38 100.43 -130.72
CA GLU A 21 28.99 100.80 -129.44
C GLU A 21 30.04 99.80 -128.95
N GLU A 22 29.96 98.55 -129.41
CA GLU A 22 30.89 97.47 -129.04
C GLU A 22 31.90 97.15 -130.15
N SER A 23 31.92 97.87 -131.27
CA SER A 23 32.77 97.54 -132.43
C SER A 23 34.27 97.62 -132.12
N ASN A 24 34.64 98.41 -131.11
CA ASN A 24 36.00 98.54 -130.60
C ASN A 24 36.36 97.46 -129.56
N TRP A 25 35.52 96.45 -129.35
CA TRP A 25 35.79 95.39 -128.36
C TRP A 25 37.17 94.71 -128.51
N PRO A 26 37.81 94.59 -129.69
CA PRO A 26 39.16 94.03 -129.77
C PRO A 26 40.24 94.86 -129.04
N LEU A 27 39.95 96.14 -128.78
CA LEU A 27 40.80 97.06 -128.03
C LEU A 27 40.33 97.25 -126.57
N ASP A 28 39.25 96.58 -126.16
CA ASP A 28 38.73 96.63 -124.79
C ASP A 28 39.68 95.88 -123.84
N GLU A 29 39.41 95.96 -122.55
CA GLU A 29 40.21 95.32 -121.51
C GLU A 29 40.36 93.82 -121.77
N GLY A 30 41.57 93.29 -121.53
CA GLY A 30 41.94 91.94 -121.94
C GLY A 30 41.01 90.82 -121.46
N LYS A 31 40.29 91.01 -120.34
CA LYS A 31 39.30 90.05 -119.85
C LYS A 31 38.07 89.95 -120.77
N LYS A 32 37.50 91.08 -121.19
CA LYS A 32 36.32 91.10 -122.08
C LYS A 32 36.67 90.62 -123.48
N VAL A 33 37.85 90.99 -123.98
CA VAL A 33 38.42 90.45 -125.22
C VAL A 33 38.51 88.93 -125.14
N LYS A 34 39.10 88.40 -124.05
CA LYS A 34 39.25 86.96 -123.85
C LYS A 34 37.90 86.24 -123.78
N GLU A 35 36.89 86.81 -123.12
CA GLU A 35 35.55 86.23 -123.06
C GLU A 35 34.89 86.14 -124.46
N LYS A 36 35.02 87.19 -125.28
CA LYS A 36 34.53 87.18 -126.68
C LYS A 36 35.32 86.19 -127.55
N PHE A 37 36.65 86.13 -127.39
CA PHE A 37 37.50 85.12 -128.04
C PHE A 37 37.13 83.68 -127.65
N ASP A 38 37.03 83.40 -126.35
CA ASP A 38 36.67 82.07 -125.83
C ASP A 38 35.26 81.63 -126.28
N ALA A 39 34.34 82.59 -126.46
CA ALA A 39 33.01 82.34 -127.02
C ALA A 39 33.05 82.07 -128.54
N ILE A 40 33.84 82.84 -129.31
CA ILE A 40 34.02 82.64 -130.76
C ILE A 40 34.64 81.26 -131.03
N PHE A 41 35.71 80.91 -130.32
CA PHE A 41 36.43 79.65 -130.47
C PHE A 41 35.82 78.49 -129.66
N SER A 42 34.75 78.72 -128.90
CA SER A 42 34.09 77.73 -128.04
C SER A 42 35.04 77.03 -127.04
N ALA A 43 36.14 77.69 -126.65
CA ALA A 43 37.16 77.14 -125.77
C ALA A 43 36.59 76.72 -124.39
N THR A 44 35.53 77.41 -123.93
CA THR A 44 34.82 77.10 -122.67
C THR A 44 34.21 75.70 -122.63
N GLN A 45 33.78 75.13 -123.76
CA GLN A 45 33.22 73.78 -123.80
C GLN A 45 34.30 72.72 -123.57
N TYR A 46 35.47 72.89 -124.20
CA TYR A 46 36.62 72.01 -124.01
C TYR A 46 37.16 72.08 -122.58
N ILE A 47 37.20 73.27 -121.97
CA ILE A 47 37.59 73.44 -120.56
C ILE A 47 36.62 72.68 -119.64
N LYS A 48 35.30 72.82 -119.85
CA LYS A 48 34.28 72.09 -119.08
C LYS A 48 34.40 70.57 -119.22
N ALA A 49 34.62 70.07 -120.45
CA ALA A 49 34.82 68.64 -120.69
C ALA A 49 36.08 68.13 -119.98
N LEU A 50 37.17 68.90 -120.04
CA LEU A 50 38.43 68.58 -119.38
C LEU A 50 38.29 68.58 -117.85
N ASP A 51 37.53 69.53 -117.28
CA ASP A 51 37.22 69.55 -115.84
C ASP A 51 36.32 68.40 -115.42
N ALA A 52 35.35 68.00 -116.25
CA ALA A 52 34.54 66.81 -116.02
C ALA A 52 35.38 65.52 -116.04
N ILE A 53 36.32 65.40 -116.99
CA ILE A 53 37.29 64.28 -117.05
C ILE A 53 38.18 64.29 -115.82
N LYS A 54 38.70 65.45 -115.39
CA LYS A 54 39.50 65.57 -114.16
C LYS A 54 38.72 65.15 -112.92
N LYS A 55 37.46 65.57 -112.81
CA LYS A 55 36.57 65.19 -111.71
C LYS A 55 36.33 63.68 -111.71
N HIS A 56 35.95 63.11 -112.85
CA HIS A 56 35.74 61.66 -112.98
C HIS A 56 37.02 60.86 -112.66
N ARG A 57 38.19 61.33 -113.10
CA ARG A 57 39.48 60.73 -112.73
C ARG A 57 39.72 60.77 -111.24
N LYS A 58 39.42 61.89 -110.57
CA LYS A 58 39.55 62.04 -109.12
C LYS A 58 38.61 61.11 -108.37
N ASP A 59 37.36 61.00 -108.79
CA ASP A 59 36.37 60.11 -108.19
C ASP A 59 36.75 58.64 -108.37
N MET A 60 37.21 58.25 -109.57
CA MET A 60 37.74 56.90 -109.82
C MET A 60 38.98 56.60 -108.98
N MET A 61 39.92 57.54 -108.87
CA MET A 61 41.09 57.35 -107.99
C MET A 61 40.68 57.20 -106.52
N SER A 62 39.67 57.94 -106.06
CA SER A 62 39.12 57.79 -104.71
C SER A 62 38.48 56.42 -104.51
N ASN A 63 37.68 55.95 -105.48
CA ASN A 63 37.08 54.63 -105.44
C ASN A 63 38.12 53.51 -105.42
N VAL A 64 39.16 53.60 -106.26
CA VAL A 64 40.27 52.63 -106.26
C VAL A 64 40.98 52.61 -104.90
N LYS A 65 41.21 53.76 -104.27
CA LYS A 65 41.77 53.82 -102.91
C LYS A 65 40.87 53.14 -101.89
N ASN A 66 39.57 53.44 -101.90
CA ASN A 66 38.60 52.82 -101.00
C ASN A 66 38.49 51.31 -101.20
N MET A 67 38.46 50.84 -102.45
CA MET A 67 38.44 49.41 -102.77
C MET A 67 39.73 48.72 -102.32
N ASN A 68 40.90 49.36 -102.44
CA ASN A 68 42.15 48.81 -101.94
C ASN A 68 42.16 48.69 -100.40
N VAL A 69 41.62 49.69 -99.69
CA VAL A 69 41.44 49.62 -98.22
C VAL A 69 40.49 48.48 -97.86
N HIS A 70 39.36 48.36 -98.55
CA HIS A 70 38.39 47.29 -98.30
C HIS A 70 38.96 45.89 -98.61
N LEU A 71 39.74 45.75 -99.68
CA LEU A 71 40.47 44.52 -99.99
C LEU A 71 41.50 44.18 -98.91
N GLY A 72 42.19 45.18 -98.34
CA GLY A 72 43.07 45.00 -97.19
C GLY A 72 42.34 44.45 -95.97
N LEU A 73 41.20 45.05 -95.62
CA LEU A 73 40.36 44.59 -94.51
C LEU A 73 39.82 43.18 -94.74
N LEU A 74 39.33 42.87 -95.94
CA LEU A 74 38.85 41.53 -96.29
C LEU A 74 39.95 40.48 -96.22
N ARG A 75 41.19 40.82 -96.59
CA ARG A 75 42.35 39.93 -96.43
C ARG A 75 42.65 39.66 -94.96
N GLN A 76 42.65 40.69 -94.12
CA GLN A 76 42.83 40.53 -92.68
C GLN A 76 41.73 39.65 -92.07
N LEU A 77 40.46 39.93 -92.40
CA LEU A 77 39.33 39.14 -91.91
C LEU A 77 39.43 37.67 -92.36
N LYS A 78 39.82 37.41 -93.61
CA LYS A 78 40.05 36.05 -94.10
C LYS A 78 41.15 35.33 -93.32
N GLU A 79 42.23 36.03 -92.97
CA GLU A 79 43.31 35.47 -92.18
C GLU A 79 42.88 35.19 -90.73
N GLU A 80 42.14 36.10 -90.10
CA GLU A 80 41.55 35.89 -88.77
C GLU A 80 40.59 34.72 -88.73
N VAL A 81 39.71 34.59 -89.73
CA VAL A 81 38.79 33.45 -89.83
C VAL A 81 39.57 32.14 -89.96
N LYS A 82 40.62 32.10 -90.79
CA LYS A 82 41.48 30.93 -90.90
C LYS A 82 42.16 30.57 -89.58
N ARG A 83 42.70 31.56 -88.86
CA ARG A 83 43.32 31.34 -87.54
C ARG A 83 42.30 30.78 -86.54
N LYS A 84 41.11 31.37 -86.48
CA LYS A 84 40.03 30.86 -85.60
C LYS A 84 39.56 29.46 -85.97
N GLN A 85 39.53 29.13 -87.27
CA GLN A 85 39.23 27.77 -87.73
C GLN A 85 40.30 26.77 -87.27
N THR A 86 41.58 27.10 -87.43
CA THR A 86 42.67 26.24 -86.95
C THR A 86 42.67 26.10 -85.43
N ASP A 87 42.35 27.18 -84.70
CA ASP A 87 42.26 27.15 -83.24
C ASP A 87 41.10 26.28 -82.77
N LEU A 88 39.95 26.35 -83.46
CA LEU A 88 38.79 25.50 -83.20
C LEU A 88 39.13 24.02 -83.45
N GLU A 89 39.73 23.69 -84.60
CA GLU A 89 40.14 22.31 -84.90
C GLU A 89 41.14 21.75 -83.88
N ASN A 90 42.09 22.58 -83.42
CA ASN A 90 43.04 22.19 -82.38
C ASN A 90 42.35 21.98 -81.03
N SER A 91 41.41 22.86 -80.66
CA SER A 91 40.64 22.74 -79.42
C SER A 91 39.73 21.51 -79.43
N GLU A 92 39.10 21.20 -80.56
CA GLU A 92 38.27 19.99 -80.73
C GLU A 92 39.11 18.71 -80.60
N LYS A 93 40.32 18.69 -81.18
CA LYS A 93 41.27 17.58 -81.02
C LYS A 93 41.70 17.40 -79.57
N GLN A 94 42.03 18.49 -78.87
CA GLN A 94 42.38 18.46 -77.44
C GLN A 94 41.19 17.98 -76.58
N GLN A 95 39.97 18.41 -76.90
CA GLN A 95 38.78 17.96 -76.19
C GLN A 95 38.55 16.46 -76.40
N ALA A 96 38.77 15.95 -77.61
CA ALA A 96 38.66 14.53 -77.90
C ALA A 96 39.70 13.71 -77.14
N SER A 97 40.98 14.14 -77.11
CA SER A 97 42.03 13.44 -76.38
C SER A 97 41.77 13.43 -74.87
N LEU A 98 41.36 14.58 -74.29
CA LEU A 98 41.03 14.65 -72.87
C LEU A 98 39.83 13.78 -72.50
N LYS A 99 38.82 13.65 -73.38
CA LYS A 99 37.70 12.74 -73.16
C LYS A 99 38.15 11.28 -73.15
N GLU A 100 39.07 10.92 -74.04
CA GLU A 100 39.64 9.58 -74.09
C GLU A 100 40.48 9.28 -72.84
N GLU A 101 41.32 10.22 -72.40
CA GLU A 101 42.09 10.10 -71.15
C GLU A 101 41.17 9.95 -69.93
N VAL A 102 40.10 10.74 -69.83
CA VAL A 102 39.12 10.61 -68.75
C VAL A 102 38.44 9.24 -68.77
N GLN A 103 38.10 8.72 -69.95
CA GLN A 103 37.51 7.40 -70.07
C GLN A 103 38.50 6.30 -69.66
N GLN A 104 39.77 6.40 -70.08
CA GLN A 104 40.81 5.46 -69.68
C GLN A 104 41.01 5.45 -68.16
N ILE A 105 41.11 6.62 -67.52
CA ILE A 105 41.22 6.74 -66.06
C ILE A 105 39.97 6.16 -65.38
N ALA A 106 38.78 6.41 -65.92
CA ALA A 106 37.54 5.83 -65.38
C ALA A 106 37.54 4.29 -65.45
N ASP A 107 38.02 3.73 -66.56
CA ASP A 107 38.13 2.29 -66.76
C ASP A 107 39.20 1.66 -65.83
N GLU A 108 40.30 2.37 -65.56
CA GLU A 108 41.33 1.96 -64.59
C GLU A 108 40.85 2.04 -63.13
N LEU A 109 39.93 2.94 -62.81
CA LEU A 109 39.35 3.05 -61.46
C LEU A 109 38.42 1.87 -61.14
N VAL A 110 37.74 1.28 -62.12
CA VAL A 110 36.83 0.14 -61.91
C VAL A 110 37.50 -1.05 -61.22
N PRO A 111 38.65 -1.59 -61.68
CA PRO A 111 39.33 -2.68 -60.99
C PRO A 111 39.88 -2.27 -59.62
N LEU A 112 40.31 -1.02 -59.45
CA LEU A 112 40.76 -0.50 -58.14
C LEU A 112 39.62 -0.47 -57.12
N TYR A 113 38.42 -0.02 -57.51
CA TYR A 113 37.24 -0.06 -56.64
C TYR A 113 36.81 -1.49 -56.32
N LYS A 114 36.87 -2.41 -57.29
CA LYS A 114 36.62 -3.83 -57.03
C LYS A 114 37.62 -4.37 -56.01
N ARG A 115 38.91 -4.07 -56.18
CA ARG A 115 39.96 -4.51 -55.27
C ARG A 115 39.81 -3.92 -53.87
N LEU A 116 39.46 -2.64 -53.77
CA LEU A 116 39.19 -1.99 -52.49
C LEU A 116 38.03 -2.68 -51.76
N LYS A 117 36.96 -3.03 -52.48
CA LYS A 117 35.81 -3.75 -51.91
C LYS A 117 36.18 -5.17 -51.46
N GLU A 118 37.05 -5.86 -52.19
CA GLU A 118 37.58 -7.16 -51.78
C GLU A 118 38.44 -7.05 -50.51
N ILE A 119 39.31 -6.04 -50.43
CA ILE A 119 40.15 -5.79 -49.26
C ILE A 119 39.29 -5.47 -48.05
N ALA A 120 38.28 -4.61 -48.18
CA ALA A 120 37.35 -4.29 -47.10
C ALA A 120 36.63 -5.54 -46.57
N LYS A 121 36.16 -6.43 -47.47
CA LYS A 121 35.58 -7.71 -47.07
C LYS A 121 36.58 -8.60 -46.32
N MET A 122 37.82 -8.69 -46.80
CA MET A 122 38.86 -9.46 -46.11
C MET A 122 39.17 -8.87 -44.73
N GLU A 123 39.11 -7.54 -44.57
CA GLU A 123 39.28 -6.89 -43.28
C GLU A 123 38.13 -7.24 -42.31
N ASP A 124 36.88 -7.20 -42.78
CA ASP A 124 35.71 -7.62 -42.01
C ASP A 124 35.82 -9.09 -41.58
N ASP A 125 36.19 -9.98 -42.51
CA ASP A 125 36.40 -11.40 -42.23
C ASP A 125 37.54 -11.62 -41.21
N LEU A 126 38.63 -10.86 -41.32
CA LEU A 126 39.74 -10.91 -40.36
C LEU A 126 39.32 -10.42 -38.97
N LEU A 127 38.45 -9.41 -38.88
CA LEU A 127 37.91 -8.95 -37.60
C LEU A 127 37.03 -10.03 -36.97
N ALA A 128 36.13 -10.65 -37.74
CA ALA A 128 35.31 -11.76 -37.27
C ALA A 128 36.17 -12.93 -36.74
N ILE A 129 37.20 -13.33 -37.49
CA ILE A 129 38.12 -14.39 -37.06
C ILE A 129 38.88 -13.99 -35.79
N LYS A 130 39.30 -12.73 -35.64
CA LYS A 130 39.97 -12.25 -34.42
C LYS A 130 39.04 -12.28 -33.21
N GLU A 131 37.77 -11.93 -33.38
CA GLU A 131 36.76 -12.00 -32.32
C GLU A 131 36.49 -13.45 -31.91
N GLU A 132 36.33 -14.36 -32.88
CA GLU A 132 36.18 -15.79 -32.62
C GLU A 132 37.41 -16.36 -31.89
N LEU A 133 38.62 -16.01 -32.33
CA LEU A 133 39.86 -16.42 -31.69
C LEU A 133 39.96 -15.89 -30.26
N ALA A 134 39.57 -14.64 -30.03
CA ALA A 134 39.51 -14.06 -28.69
C ALA A 134 38.50 -14.81 -27.81
N GLY A 135 37.32 -15.12 -28.33
CA GLY A 135 36.30 -15.92 -27.65
C GLY A 135 36.80 -17.32 -27.28
N LYS A 136 37.44 -18.02 -28.23
CA LYS A 136 38.04 -19.35 -27.99
C LYS A 136 39.19 -19.30 -26.98
N ASN A 137 40.01 -18.26 -27.01
CA ASN A 137 41.08 -18.08 -26.02
C ASN A 137 40.53 -17.84 -24.61
N HIS A 138 39.43 -17.10 -24.46
CA HIS A 138 38.76 -16.93 -23.16
C HIS A 138 38.18 -18.27 -22.67
N GLN A 139 37.49 -19.02 -23.53
CA GLN A 139 36.99 -20.35 -23.21
C GLN A 139 38.12 -21.28 -22.76
N LEU A 140 39.24 -21.29 -23.49
CA LEU A 140 40.40 -22.13 -23.17
C LEU A 140 41.05 -21.72 -21.83
N LYS A 141 41.16 -20.42 -21.54
CA LYS A 141 41.64 -19.95 -20.22
C LYS A 141 40.70 -20.39 -19.09
N SER A 142 39.39 -20.24 -19.27
CA SER A 142 38.38 -20.66 -18.29
C SER A 142 38.44 -22.17 -18.05
N LEU A 143 38.48 -22.98 -19.12
CA LEU A 143 38.61 -24.43 -19.01
C LEU A 143 39.91 -24.85 -18.32
N ARG A 144 41.03 -24.14 -18.55
CA ARG A 144 42.28 -24.38 -17.83
C ARG A 144 42.18 -24.05 -16.35
N GLN A 145 41.55 -22.94 -15.99
CA GLN A 145 41.30 -22.59 -14.59
C GLN A 145 40.43 -23.67 -13.91
N ILE A 146 39.33 -24.08 -14.54
CA ILE A 146 38.48 -25.18 -14.04
C ILE A 146 39.29 -26.47 -13.89
N GLN A 147 40.15 -26.80 -14.86
CA GLN A 147 41.01 -27.97 -14.77
C GLN A 147 42.01 -27.87 -13.59
N GLU A 148 42.61 -26.71 -13.37
CA GLU A 148 43.52 -26.45 -12.24
C GLU A 148 42.79 -26.53 -10.89
N GLU A 149 41.60 -25.95 -10.78
CA GLU A 149 40.73 -26.03 -9.60
C GLU A 149 40.31 -27.47 -9.30
N LEU A 150 39.86 -28.21 -10.31
CA LEU A 150 39.51 -29.63 -10.17
C LEU A 150 40.73 -30.47 -9.76
N ARG A 151 41.90 -30.21 -10.34
CA ARG A 151 43.15 -30.89 -9.95
C ARG A 151 43.58 -30.55 -8.53
N ALA A 152 43.35 -29.32 -8.07
CA ALA A 152 43.64 -28.90 -6.70
C ALA A 152 42.62 -29.46 -5.69
N SER A 153 41.35 -29.63 -6.10
CA SER A 153 40.29 -30.21 -5.29
C SER A 153 40.39 -31.73 -5.17
N LEU A 154 41.07 -32.40 -6.09
CA LEU A 154 41.32 -33.84 -6.03
C LEU A 154 42.40 -34.12 -4.99
N THR A 155 42.01 -34.73 -3.86
CA THR A 155 42.93 -35.11 -2.77
C THR A 155 43.91 -36.22 -3.19
N GLU A 156 43.50 -37.09 -4.12
CA GLU A 156 44.35 -38.10 -4.75
C GLU A 156 44.09 -38.14 -6.26
N GLN A 157 45.15 -38.17 -7.07
CA GLN A 157 45.04 -38.39 -8.51
C GLN A 157 44.91 -39.90 -8.77
N LEU A 158 43.71 -40.33 -9.15
CA LEU A 158 43.44 -41.70 -9.57
C LEU A 158 44.13 -41.98 -10.92
N ASN A 159 45.32 -42.58 -10.86
CA ASN A 159 46.03 -43.08 -12.04
C ASN A 159 45.44 -44.44 -12.46
N CYS A 160 44.31 -44.41 -13.18
CA CYS A 160 43.69 -45.59 -13.77
C CYS A 160 43.36 -45.34 -15.24
N SER A 161 43.17 -46.40 -16.04
CA SER A 161 42.73 -46.24 -17.43
C SER A 161 41.28 -45.76 -17.49
N ASP A 162 40.88 -45.08 -18.57
CA ASP A 162 39.49 -44.63 -18.76
C ASP A 162 38.47 -45.76 -18.56
N ARG A 163 38.80 -46.97 -19.02
CA ARG A 163 37.95 -48.16 -18.85
C ARG A 163 37.80 -48.57 -17.39
N GLU A 164 38.88 -48.52 -16.61
CA GLU A 164 38.86 -48.82 -15.17
C GLU A 164 38.12 -47.74 -14.40
N LEU A 165 38.25 -46.47 -14.80
CA LEU A 165 37.51 -45.35 -14.22
C LEU A 165 36.00 -45.50 -14.47
N TYR A 166 35.58 -45.82 -15.70
CA TYR A 166 34.16 -46.04 -16.00
C TYR A 166 33.58 -47.24 -15.24
N ASN A 167 34.35 -48.32 -15.10
CA ASN A 167 33.94 -49.46 -14.27
C ASN A 167 33.82 -49.05 -12.80
N MET A 168 34.80 -48.32 -12.25
CA MET A 168 34.76 -47.83 -10.87
C MET A 168 33.57 -46.88 -10.65
N ILE A 169 33.25 -46.01 -11.60
CA ILE A 169 32.05 -45.15 -11.55
C ILE A 169 30.78 -45.99 -11.58
N ALA A 170 30.71 -47.03 -12.41
CA ALA A 170 29.56 -47.93 -12.47
C ALA A 170 29.37 -48.70 -11.16
N ASP A 171 30.44 -49.27 -10.61
CA ASP A 171 30.46 -49.96 -9.32
C ASP A 171 30.07 -49.01 -8.18
N PHE A 172 30.56 -47.77 -8.21
CA PHE A 172 30.21 -46.75 -7.23
C PHE A 172 28.73 -46.38 -7.31
N LYS A 173 28.18 -46.23 -8.52
CA LYS A 173 26.75 -45.97 -8.72
C LYS A 173 25.89 -47.13 -8.21
N GLU A 174 26.25 -48.37 -8.54
CA GLU A 174 25.52 -49.55 -8.07
C GLU A 174 25.58 -49.66 -6.53
N ASN A 175 26.75 -49.39 -5.93
CA ASN A 175 26.89 -49.37 -4.48
C ASN A 175 26.12 -48.21 -3.84
N LEU A 176 26.06 -47.04 -4.49
CA LEU A 176 25.29 -45.90 -4.02
C LEU A 176 23.79 -46.21 -4.06
N GLU A 177 23.28 -46.78 -5.16
CA GLU A 177 21.89 -47.21 -5.27
C GLU A 177 21.52 -48.27 -4.22
N LYS A 178 22.41 -49.24 -3.96
CA LYS A 178 22.22 -50.23 -2.88
C LYS A 178 22.20 -49.58 -1.49
N ALA A 179 23.11 -48.63 -1.23
CA ALA A 179 23.17 -47.91 0.02
C ALA A 179 21.95 -47.01 0.24
N GLU A 180 21.49 -46.31 -0.80
CA GLU A 180 20.26 -45.50 -0.78
C GLU A 180 19.03 -46.39 -0.53
N ALA A 181 18.94 -47.56 -1.19
CA ALA A 181 17.86 -48.50 -0.95
C ALA A 181 17.87 -49.07 0.48
N GLN A 182 19.06 -49.37 1.03
CA GLN A 182 19.20 -49.79 2.43
C GLN A 182 18.83 -48.66 3.40
N GLN A 183 19.28 -47.43 3.14
CA GLN A 183 18.92 -46.26 3.93
C GLN A 183 17.40 -46.06 3.93
N GLN A 184 16.76 -46.17 2.77
CA GLN A 184 15.32 -45.99 2.64
C GLN A 184 14.55 -47.06 3.42
N LYS A 185 15.01 -48.33 3.40
CA LYS A 185 14.45 -49.42 4.23
C LYS A 185 14.61 -49.16 5.72
N LEU A 186 15.81 -48.78 6.17
CA LEU A 186 16.05 -48.48 7.58
C LEU A 186 15.22 -47.28 8.06
N VAL A 187 15.01 -46.28 7.20
CA VAL A 187 14.12 -45.14 7.49
C VAL A 187 12.66 -45.59 7.59
N SER A 188 12.18 -46.49 6.73
CA SER A 188 10.83 -47.03 6.88
C SER A 188 10.66 -47.88 8.14
N GLU A 189 11.62 -48.75 8.45
CA GLU A 189 11.62 -49.55 9.68
C GLU A 189 11.66 -48.65 10.93
N GLY A 190 12.47 -47.58 10.91
CA GLY A 190 12.51 -46.60 11.97
C GLY A 190 11.16 -45.89 12.19
N ARG A 191 10.45 -45.55 11.10
CA ARG A 191 9.11 -44.94 11.19
C ARG A 191 8.07 -45.90 11.77
N GLU A 192 8.12 -47.18 11.39
CA GLU A 192 7.23 -48.21 11.95
C GLU A 192 7.47 -48.39 13.45
N ILE A 193 8.73 -48.49 13.87
CA ILE A 193 9.11 -48.58 15.29
C ILE A 193 8.67 -47.32 16.06
N ASP A 194 8.84 -46.12 15.50
CA ASP A 194 8.39 -44.88 16.13
C ASP A 194 6.87 -44.86 16.30
N GLN A 195 6.12 -45.36 15.32
CA GLN A 195 4.67 -45.46 15.40
C GLN A 195 4.25 -46.46 16.48
N GLU A 196 4.85 -47.65 16.53
CA GLU A 196 4.62 -48.63 17.60
C GLU A 196 4.96 -48.06 18.98
N MET A 197 6.06 -47.30 19.10
CA MET A 197 6.46 -46.65 20.34
C MET A 197 5.42 -45.64 20.82
N GLN A 198 4.88 -44.82 19.92
CA GLN A 198 3.82 -43.86 20.22
C GLN A 198 2.54 -44.56 20.67
N GLU A 199 2.14 -45.64 19.98
CA GLU A 199 0.99 -46.45 20.37
C GLU A 199 1.16 -47.04 21.77
N ARG A 200 2.33 -47.62 22.06
CA ARG A 200 2.67 -48.14 23.40
C ARG A 200 2.70 -47.05 24.47
N GLN A 201 3.20 -45.85 24.16
CA GLN A 201 3.15 -44.71 25.08
C GLN A 201 1.70 -44.28 25.36
N HIS A 202 0.84 -44.26 24.34
CA HIS A 202 -0.58 -43.95 24.53
C HIS A 202 -1.29 -45.00 25.38
N GLU A 203 -1.02 -46.29 25.14
CA GLU A 203 -1.53 -47.40 25.96
C GLU A 203 -1.07 -47.28 27.42
N SER A 204 0.24 -47.04 27.64
CA SER A 204 0.82 -46.86 28.97
C SER A 204 0.20 -45.65 29.70
N ALA A 205 0.09 -44.50 29.03
CA ALA A 205 -0.53 -43.31 29.59
C ALA A 205 -2.03 -43.51 29.90
N ARG A 206 -2.73 -44.37 29.16
CA ARG A 206 -4.12 -44.75 29.44
C ARG A 206 -4.21 -45.67 30.67
N ALA A 207 -3.32 -46.66 30.75
CA ALA A 207 -3.23 -47.55 31.90
C ALA A 207 -2.89 -46.79 33.18
N GLN A 208 -1.93 -45.86 33.13
CA GLN A 208 -1.51 -45.05 34.27
C GLN A 208 -2.60 -44.09 34.74
N ARG A 209 -3.36 -43.48 33.81
CA ARG A 209 -4.57 -42.71 34.17
C ARG A 209 -5.60 -43.59 34.84
N ARG A 210 -5.86 -44.79 34.31
CA ARG A 210 -6.82 -45.72 34.90
C ARG A 210 -6.39 -46.19 36.29
N GLN A 211 -5.11 -46.43 36.48
CA GLN A 211 -4.55 -46.75 37.78
C GLN A 211 -4.77 -45.58 38.76
N GLY A 212 -4.46 -44.34 38.36
CA GLY A 212 -4.69 -43.16 39.19
C GLY A 212 -6.18 -42.95 39.56
N GLU A 213 -7.10 -43.16 38.61
CA GLU A 213 -8.55 -43.14 38.87
C GLU A 213 -8.96 -44.21 39.90
N LEU A 214 -8.47 -45.44 39.74
CA LEU A 214 -8.78 -46.55 40.64
C LEU A 214 -8.17 -46.35 42.02
N GLU A 215 -6.95 -45.83 42.12
CA GLU A 215 -6.29 -45.48 43.38
C GLU A 215 -7.04 -44.35 44.11
N ALA A 216 -7.46 -43.33 43.38
CA ALA A 216 -8.28 -42.25 43.93
C ALA A 216 -9.64 -42.76 44.42
N ALA A 217 -10.32 -43.61 43.64
CA ALA A 217 -11.57 -44.24 44.03
C ALA A 217 -11.40 -45.16 45.25
N HIS A 218 -10.31 -45.93 45.30
CA HIS A 218 -9.99 -46.79 46.44
C HIS A 218 -9.70 -45.98 47.72
N SER A 219 -8.91 -44.90 47.59
CA SER A 219 -8.62 -43.98 48.71
C SER A 219 -9.89 -43.29 49.21
N ALA A 220 -10.75 -42.80 48.31
CA ALA A 220 -12.03 -42.20 48.65
C ALA A 220 -12.95 -43.20 49.36
N HIS A 221 -13.07 -44.42 48.85
CA HIS A 221 -13.85 -45.48 49.49
C HIS A 221 -13.30 -45.84 50.87
N LYS A 222 -11.98 -45.88 51.04
CA LYS A 222 -11.35 -46.13 52.35
C LYS A 222 -11.63 -45.00 53.35
N MET A 223 -11.59 -43.74 52.91
CA MET A 223 -11.99 -42.59 53.73
C MET A 223 -13.48 -42.66 54.11
N GLU A 224 -14.35 -43.02 53.18
CA GLU A 224 -15.79 -43.16 53.42
C GLU A 224 -16.11 -44.32 54.38
N LEU A 225 -15.40 -45.45 54.25
CA LEU A 225 -15.48 -46.55 55.22
C LEU A 225 -15.00 -46.12 56.61
N ALA A 226 -13.89 -45.37 56.69
CA ALA A 226 -13.39 -44.84 57.95
C ALA A 226 -14.40 -43.88 58.59
N LEU A 227 -14.99 -42.97 57.80
CA LEU A 227 -16.04 -42.04 58.24
C LEU A 227 -17.30 -42.78 58.69
N ARG A 228 -17.75 -43.79 57.94
CA ARG A 228 -18.87 -44.65 58.32
C ARG A 228 -18.59 -45.36 59.64
N ASN A 229 -17.41 -45.95 59.80
CA ASN A 229 -17.07 -46.70 61.00
C ASN A 229 -16.96 -45.78 62.22
N THR A 230 -16.41 -44.57 62.07
CA THR A 230 -16.36 -43.57 63.16
C THR A 230 -17.76 -43.07 63.53
N THR A 231 -18.57 -42.65 62.55
CA THR A 231 -19.95 -42.22 62.81
C THR A 231 -20.82 -43.33 63.42
N MET A 232 -20.65 -44.58 62.98
CA MET A 232 -21.33 -45.73 63.59
C MET A 232 -20.85 -46.00 65.02
N ALA A 233 -19.55 -45.88 65.29
CA ALA A 233 -19.02 -46.00 66.65
C ALA A 233 -19.57 -44.90 67.57
N ASP A 234 -19.64 -43.66 67.09
CA ASP A 234 -20.21 -42.52 67.81
C ASP A 234 -21.70 -42.76 68.13
N LEU A 235 -22.49 -43.23 67.16
CA LEU A 235 -23.90 -43.57 67.35
C LEU A 235 -24.10 -44.75 68.33
N VAL A 236 -23.27 -45.79 68.23
CA VAL A 236 -23.30 -46.93 69.17
C VAL A 236 -23.01 -46.46 70.59
N GLN A 237 -22.09 -45.52 70.77
CA GLN A 237 -21.77 -44.91 72.05
C GLN A 237 -22.92 -44.03 72.57
N GLU A 238 -23.47 -43.14 71.74
CA GLU A 238 -24.55 -42.22 72.10
C GLU A 238 -25.83 -42.96 72.51
N PHE A 239 -26.24 -43.97 71.74
CA PHE A 239 -27.46 -44.76 72.00
C PHE A 239 -27.22 -45.99 72.88
N SER A 240 -26.00 -46.17 73.41
CA SER A 240 -25.64 -47.25 74.33
C SER A 240 -25.97 -48.66 73.82
N LEU A 241 -25.77 -48.93 72.53
CA LEU A 241 -26.02 -50.24 71.92
C LEU A 241 -24.93 -51.24 72.35
N SER A 242 -25.19 -51.98 73.43
CA SER A 242 -24.22 -52.86 74.09
C SER A 242 -23.64 -53.97 73.19
N GLU A 243 -24.40 -54.40 72.20
CA GLU A 243 -24.04 -55.48 71.27
C GLU A 243 -22.92 -55.09 70.29
N PHE A 244 -22.68 -53.79 70.10
CA PHE A 244 -21.74 -53.26 69.11
C PHE A 244 -20.58 -52.46 69.70
N ARG A 245 -20.48 -52.37 71.04
CA ARG A 245 -19.55 -51.47 71.75
C ARG A 245 -18.06 -51.74 71.51
N ASN A 246 -17.69 -52.96 71.09
CA ASN A 246 -16.30 -53.37 70.82
C ASN A 246 -16.01 -53.58 69.32
N VAL A 247 -16.86 -53.07 68.43
CA VAL A 247 -16.69 -53.24 66.98
C VAL A 247 -15.97 -52.03 66.41
N SER A 248 -14.73 -52.22 65.94
CA SER A 248 -13.92 -51.19 65.29
C SER A 248 -14.18 -51.09 63.77
N GLU A 249 -14.44 -52.23 63.13
CA GLU A 249 -14.82 -52.31 61.72
C GLU A 249 -16.25 -52.85 61.57
N PHE A 250 -17.15 -51.99 61.11
CA PHE A 250 -18.51 -52.40 60.77
C PHE A 250 -18.48 -52.99 59.37
N CYS A 251 -18.77 -54.28 59.20
CA CYS A 251 -19.12 -54.81 57.89
C CYS A 251 -20.54 -54.36 57.50
N GLU A 252 -20.90 -54.48 56.22
CA GLU A 252 -22.19 -54.00 55.69
C GLU A 252 -23.40 -54.53 56.49
N GLN A 253 -23.39 -55.83 56.80
CA GLN A 253 -24.43 -56.48 57.60
C GLN A 253 -24.51 -55.95 59.05
N LYS A 254 -23.37 -55.60 59.67
CA LYS A 254 -23.34 -55.03 61.03
C LYS A 254 -23.80 -53.58 61.04
N ALA A 255 -23.42 -52.80 60.03
CA ALA A 255 -23.89 -51.42 59.86
C ALA A 255 -25.41 -51.37 59.68
N GLU A 256 -25.97 -52.28 58.89
CA GLU A 256 -27.41 -52.42 58.67
C GLU A 256 -28.16 -52.85 59.94
N ALA A 257 -27.56 -53.73 60.75
CA ALA A 257 -28.13 -54.12 62.04
C ALA A 257 -28.18 -52.95 63.05
N VAL A 258 -27.11 -52.14 63.14
CA VAL A 258 -27.07 -50.93 63.98
C VAL A 258 -28.13 -49.92 63.53
N LEU A 259 -28.21 -49.66 62.22
CA LEU A 259 -29.24 -48.79 61.63
C LEU A 259 -30.66 -49.29 61.95
N SER A 260 -30.91 -50.60 61.83
CA SER A 260 -32.21 -51.20 62.14
C SER A 260 -32.59 -51.02 63.61
N GLN A 261 -31.64 -51.19 64.53
CA GLN A 261 -31.87 -50.95 65.97
C GLN A 261 -32.10 -49.46 66.28
N LEU A 262 -31.35 -48.57 65.64
CA LEU A 262 -31.56 -47.12 65.75
C LEU A 262 -32.95 -46.72 65.22
N LEU A 263 -33.36 -47.25 64.06
CA LEU A 263 -34.68 -47.02 63.49
C LEU A 263 -35.79 -47.51 64.44
N GLN A 264 -35.65 -48.71 65.01
CA GLN A 264 -36.59 -49.20 66.03
C GLN A 264 -36.62 -48.30 67.29
N HIS A 265 -35.46 -47.77 67.71
CA HIS A 265 -35.40 -46.85 68.84
C HIS A 265 -36.10 -45.52 68.51
N VAL A 266 -35.88 -44.97 67.31
CA VAL A 266 -36.57 -43.78 66.80
C VAL A 266 -38.07 -44.01 66.69
N GLU A 267 -38.50 -45.16 66.17
CA GLU A 267 -39.91 -45.54 66.08
C GLU A 267 -40.55 -45.67 67.46
N ARG A 268 -39.86 -46.28 68.43
CA ARG A 268 -40.31 -46.36 69.82
C ARG A 268 -40.44 -44.98 70.46
N GLN A 269 -39.47 -44.09 70.24
CA GLN A 269 -39.54 -42.69 70.71
C GLN A 269 -40.69 -41.94 70.05
N ARG A 270 -40.89 -42.10 68.73
CA ARG A 270 -42.04 -41.53 68.02
C ARG A 270 -43.38 -42.05 68.57
N ALA A 271 -43.48 -43.35 68.85
CA ALA A 271 -44.66 -43.94 69.46
C ALA A 271 -44.91 -43.37 70.87
N ASN A 272 -43.87 -43.24 71.70
CA ASN A 272 -43.97 -42.62 73.03
C ASN A 272 -44.38 -41.14 72.97
N ILE A 273 -43.87 -40.39 71.98
CA ILE A 273 -44.29 -39.00 71.76
C ILE A 273 -45.77 -38.97 71.34
N LEU A 274 -46.21 -39.89 70.48
CA LEU A 274 -47.60 -39.96 70.04
C LEU A 274 -48.54 -40.35 71.19
N THR A 275 -48.17 -41.29 72.05
CA THR A 275 -48.96 -41.64 73.24
C THR A 275 -49.03 -40.46 74.21
N LYS A 276 -47.90 -39.81 74.50
CA LYS A 276 -47.90 -38.59 75.32
C LYS A 276 -48.73 -37.48 74.70
N LYS A 277 -48.68 -37.29 73.38
CA LYS A 277 -49.50 -36.31 72.67
C LYS A 277 -51.00 -36.60 72.87
N LYS A 278 -51.41 -37.87 72.72
CA LYS A 278 -52.80 -38.28 73.01
C LYS A 278 -53.18 -38.06 74.47
N GLU A 279 -52.32 -38.41 75.42
CA GLU A 279 -52.54 -38.14 76.85
C GLU A 279 -52.70 -36.64 77.13
N PHE A 280 -51.89 -35.79 76.49
CA PHE A 280 -52.02 -34.34 76.58
C PHE A 280 -53.32 -33.83 75.94
N GLU A 281 -53.69 -34.32 74.76
CA GLU A 281 -54.97 -33.97 74.10
C GLU A 281 -56.18 -34.41 74.94
N GLU A 282 -56.14 -35.58 75.56
CA GLU A 282 -57.19 -36.06 76.46
C GLU A 282 -57.29 -35.24 77.75
N ASN A 283 -56.14 -34.86 78.33
CA ASN A 283 -56.11 -33.99 79.51
C ASN A 283 -56.57 -32.57 79.18
N GLU A 284 -56.18 -32.04 78.02
CA GLU A 284 -56.64 -30.76 77.51
C GLU A 284 -58.15 -30.78 77.27
N ALA A 285 -58.69 -31.85 76.69
CA ALA A 285 -60.14 -32.03 76.52
C ALA A 285 -60.89 -32.10 77.87
N LYS A 286 -60.34 -32.78 78.88
CA LYS A 286 -60.91 -32.82 80.23
C LYS A 286 -60.92 -31.44 80.89
N LEU A 287 -59.79 -30.72 80.82
CA LEU A 287 -59.68 -29.34 81.32
C LEU A 287 -60.64 -28.41 80.57
N GLN A 288 -60.78 -28.57 79.25
CA GLN A 288 -61.70 -27.78 78.44
C GLN A 288 -63.16 -28.05 78.80
N MET A 289 -63.54 -29.32 79.05
CA MET A 289 -64.87 -29.66 79.58
C MET A 289 -65.11 -29.05 80.96
N GLU A 290 -64.10 -29.04 81.84
CA GLU A 290 -64.20 -28.43 83.17
C GLU A 290 -64.36 -26.90 83.07
N ILE A 291 -63.61 -26.26 82.17
CA ILE A 291 -63.76 -24.84 81.83
C ILE A 291 -65.15 -24.56 81.25
N ASP A 292 -65.65 -25.39 80.35
CA ASP A 292 -66.97 -25.20 79.74
C ASP A 292 -68.11 -25.44 80.73
N ASN A 293 -67.97 -26.38 81.66
CA ASN A 293 -68.88 -26.56 82.79
C ASN A 293 -68.87 -25.32 83.71
N LEU A 294 -67.69 -24.82 84.07
CA LEU A 294 -67.56 -23.60 84.87
C LEU A 294 -68.15 -22.38 84.15
N ARG A 295 -67.96 -22.27 82.82
CA ARG A 295 -68.59 -21.24 81.99
C ARG A 295 -70.10 -21.43 81.88
N GLN A 296 -70.62 -22.64 81.85
CA GLN A 296 -72.06 -22.89 81.81
C GLN A 296 -72.72 -22.57 83.15
N VAL A 297 -72.09 -22.94 84.27
CA VAL A 297 -72.53 -22.55 85.62
C VAL A 297 -72.44 -21.04 85.80
N GLY A 298 -71.33 -20.42 85.38
CA GLY A 298 -71.15 -18.97 85.40
C GLY A 298 -72.15 -18.22 84.53
N ARG A 299 -72.43 -18.70 83.30
CA ARG A 299 -73.47 -18.14 82.43
C ARG A 299 -74.87 -18.34 83.00
N GLY A 300 -75.15 -19.47 83.64
CA GLY A 300 -76.45 -19.72 84.29
C GLY A 300 -76.69 -18.77 85.48
N LEU A 301 -75.66 -18.55 86.30
CA LEU A 301 -75.70 -17.57 87.40
C LEU A 301 -75.85 -16.14 86.88
N CYS A 302 -75.07 -15.76 85.86
CA CYS A 302 -75.11 -14.42 85.27
C CYS A 302 -76.45 -14.15 84.58
N TRP A 303 -77.00 -15.10 83.82
CA TRP A 303 -78.31 -14.96 83.17
C TRP A 303 -79.45 -14.88 84.18
N SER A 304 -79.37 -15.62 85.30
CA SER A 304 -80.29 -15.53 86.43
C SER A 304 -80.22 -14.16 87.11
N GLU A 305 -79.02 -13.65 87.40
CA GLU A 305 -78.83 -12.33 88.01
C GLU A 305 -79.24 -11.20 87.06
N GLU A 306 -78.92 -11.28 85.77
CA GLU A 306 -79.34 -10.30 84.77
C GLU A 306 -80.85 -10.29 84.57
N ALA A 307 -81.51 -11.45 84.56
CA ALA A 307 -82.97 -11.52 84.50
C ALA A 307 -83.62 -10.90 85.75
N ALA A 308 -83.06 -11.15 86.94
CA ALA A 308 -83.52 -10.55 88.19
C ALA A 308 -83.28 -9.03 88.23
N LEU A 309 -82.15 -8.56 87.71
CA LEU A 309 -81.81 -7.14 87.59
C LEU A 309 -82.70 -6.44 86.55
N GLN A 310 -82.91 -7.04 85.37
CA GLN A 310 -83.84 -6.55 84.35
C GLN A 310 -85.27 -6.43 84.90
N TYR A 311 -85.75 -7.43 85.64
CA TYR A 311 -87.05 -7.37 86.30
C TYR A 311 -87.11 -6.23 87.34
N LYS A 312 -86.07 -6.07 88.17
CA LYS A 312 -85.95 -4.95 89.11
C LYS A 312 -85.90 -3.60 88.42
N ILE A 313 -85.15 -3.45 87.32
CA ILE A 313 -85.06 -2.21 86.53
C ILE A 313 -86.43 -1.89 85.94
N LYS A 314 -87.15 -2.88 85.41
CA LYS A 314 -88.48 -2.68 84.84
C LYS A 314 -89.52 -2.28 85.90
N SER A 315 -89.51 -2.96 87.05
CA SER A 315 -90.32 -2.63 88.24
C SER A 315 -90.00 -1.25 88.79
N LYS A 316 -88.70 -0.92 88.90
CA LYS A 316 -88.25 0.40 89.35
C LYS A 316 -88.59 1.47 88.34
N GLY A 317 -88.53 1.18 87.04
CA GLY A 317 -88.93 2.09 85.96
C GLY A 317 -90.44 2.38 85.96
N THR A 318 -91.28 1.39 86.27
CA THR A 318 -92.72 1.61 86.50
C THR A 318 -92.97 2.42 87.77
N GLU A 319 -92.27 2.12 88.87
CA GLU A 319 -92.32 2.93 90.09
C GLU A 319 -91.85 4.36 89.84
N LEU A 320 -90.78 4.56 89.06
CA LEU A 320 -90.25 5.87 88.68
C LEU A 320 -91.22 6.65 87.80
N ASN A 321 -91.92 5.98 86.88
CA ASN A 321 -92.96 6.62 86.08
C ASN A 321 -94.18 7.01 86.93
N GLU A 322 -94.60 6.16 87.86
CA GLU A 322 -95.64 6.52 88.84
C GLU A 322 -95.18 7.64 89.76
N LEU A 323 -93.93 7.63 90.23
CA LEU A 323 -93.36 8.68 91.06
C LEU A 323 -93.20 9.97 90.27
N ASN A 324 -92.79 9.91 89.00
CA ASN A 324 -92.67 11.06 88.10
C ASN A 324 -94.04 11.63 87.75
N GLN A 325 -95.07 10.79 87.62
CA GLN A 325 -96.44 11.23 87.46
C GLN A 325 -96.95 11.89 88.76
N LYS A 326 -96.69 11.30 89.92
CA LYS A 326 -96.96 11.91 91.24
C LYS A 326 -96.14 13.18 91.48
N ILE A 327 -94.90 13.27 90.96
CA ILE A 327 -94.04 14.46 91.01
C ILE A 327 -94.55 15.50 90.04
N ARG A 328 -95.11 15.15 88.87
CA ARG A 328 -95.78 16.12 87.98
C ARG A 328 -97.06 16.64 88.60
N GLU A 329 -97.85 15.79 89.23
CA GLU A 329 -99.02 16.19 90.01
C GLU A 329 -98.62 17.06 91.20
N LYS A 330 -97.56 16.67 91.94
CA LYS A 330 -96.99 17.44 93.04
C LYS A 330 -96.33 18.72 92.56
N LYS A 331 -95.69 18.79 91.38
CA LYS A 331 -95.11 20.00 90.79
C LYS A 331 -96.19 20.93 90.29
N GLN A 332 -97.29 20.43 89.73
CA GLN A 332 -98.44 21.28 89.41
C GLN A 332 -99.12 21.80 90.67
N LYS A 333 -99.20 20.98 91.72
CA LYS A 333 -99.65 21.45 93.04
C LYS A 333 -98.65 22.42 93.65
N LEU A 334 -97.34 22.16 93.52
CA LEU A 334 -96.27 22.97 94.08
C LEU A 334 -96.21 24.31 93.39
N MET A 335 -96.31 24.37 92.06
CA MET A 335 -96.31 25.62 91.31
C MET A 335 -97.56 26.46 91.58
N ARG A 336 -98.70 25.81 91.88
CA ARG A 336 -99.89 26.51 92.41
C ARG A 336 -99.67 27.02 93.82
N THR A 337 -98.98 26.26 94.66
CA THR A 337 -98.60 26.72 96.01
C THR A 337 -97.35 27.60 96.02
N GLU A 338 -96.55 27.72 94.96
CA GLU A 338 -95.37 28.60 94.89
C GLU A 338 -95.81 30.05 94.65
N SER A 339 -96.94 30.25 93.98
CA SER A 339 -97.60 31.55 94.00
C SER A 339 -98.30 31.88 95.32
N GLU A 340 -98.38 30.97 96.30
CA GLU A 340 -99.14 31.22 97.53
C GLU A 340 -98.48 30.86 98.88
N LEU A 341 -97.45 30.02 98.98
CA LEU A 341 -96.94 29.55 100.27
C LEU A 341 -95.46 29.07 100.18
N SER A 342 -94.58 30.04 100.47
CA SER A 342 -93.59 30.01 101.56
C SER A 342 -92.69 28.77 101.74
N TYR A 343 -91.40 28.98 101.42
CA TYR A 343 -90.16 28.28 101.80
C TYR A 343 -89.85 26.90 101.21
N THR A 344 -88.77 26.84 100.41
CA THR A 344 -87.89 25.66 100.32
C THR A 344 -86.41 26.01 100.20
N ASN A 345 -85.63 25.16 100.88
CA ASN A 345 -84.18 25.01 100.89
C ASN A 345 -83.60 24.44 99.57
N LEU A 346 -82.28 24.58 99.41
CA LEU A 346 -81.51 24.53 98.15
C LEU A 346 -80.45 23.41 98.04
N ASP A 347 -80.27 22.50 99.01
CA ASP A 347 -79.02 21.72 99.07
C ASP A 347 -79.01 20.32 98.41
N THR A 348 -80.13 19.71 98.07
CA THR A 348 -80.13 18.29 97.62
C THR A 348 -79.83 18.06 96.13
N ILE A 349 -79.82 19.10 95.29
CA ILE A 349 -79.72 18.95 93.82
C ILE A 349 -78.26 18.80 93.34
N LYS A 350 -77.26 19.16 94.14
CA LYS A 350 -75.85 19.11 93.72
C LYS A 350 -75.23 17.70 93.74
N GLU A 351 -75.79 16.76 94.48
CA GLU A 351 -75.20 15.41 94.66
C GLU A 351 -75.42 14.48 93.46
N GLU A 352 -76.52 14.63 92.71
CA GLU A 352 -76.92 13.65 91.69
C GLU A 352 -76.17 13.80 90.34
N LEU A 353 -75.59 14.96 90.08
CA LEU A 353 -74.91 15.25 88.80
C LEU A 353 -73.52 14.59 88.70
N ALA A 354 -72.86 14.37 89.85
CA ALA A 354 -71.52 13.79 89.91
C ALA A 354 -71.45 12.29 89.53
N GLN A 355 -72.54 11.54 89.68
CA GLN A 355 -72.53 10.08 89.46
C GLN A 355 -72.66 9.66 87.98
N VAL A 356 -73.07 10.58 87.10
CA VAL A 356 -73.29 10.27 85.67
C VAL A 356 -71.99 10.42 84.87
N GLU A 357 -71.12 11.36 85.24
CA GLU A 357 -69.84 11.59 84.58
C GLU A 357 -68.85 10.42 84.77
N GLU A 358 -68.92 9.71 85.91
CA GLU A 358 -68.03 8.59 86.21
C GLU A 358 -68.25 7.37 85.29
N LYS A 359 -69.47 7.15 84.80
CA LYS A 359 -69.80 5.95 84.01
C LYS A 359 -69.29 6.02 82.57
N ILE A 360 -69.29 7.20 81.96
CA ILE A 360 -68.84 7.40 80.57
C ILE A 360 -67.33 7.16 80.43
N GLN A 361 -66.53 7.50 81.43
CA GLN A 361 -65.09 7.26 81.43
C GLN A 361 -64.70 5.77 81.46
N THR A 362 -65.59 4.89 81.95
CA THR A 362 -65.26 3.45 82.07
C THR A 362 -65.38 2.68 80.76
N GLU A 363 -66.23 3.10 79.82
CA GLU A 363 -66.44 2.41 78.54
C GLU A 363 -65.40 2.78 77.48
N GLU A 364 -64.86 4.01 77.50
CA GLU A 364 -63.76 4.42 76.61
C GLU A 364 -62.44 3.69 76.89
N ALA A 365 -62.27 3.12 78.09
CA ALA A 365 -61.06 2.38 78.48
C ALA A 365 -60.98 0.96 77.90
N LEU A 366 -62.09 0.40 77.37
CA LEU A 366 -62.18 -1.01 76.95
C LEU A 366 -61.81 -1.27 75.48
N VAL A 367 -61.76 -0.26 74.60
CA VAL A 367 -61.39 -0.41 73.18
C VAL A 367 -59.90 -0.10 73.00
N SER A 368 -59.05 -1.13 73.08
CA SER A 368 -57.60 -1.00 72.92
C SER A 368 -57.18 -0.90 71.45
N THR A 369 -57.31 0.28 70.86
CA THR A 369 -56.87 0.65 69.49
C THR A 369 -55.35 0.51 69.27
N LYS A 370 -54.57 0.32 70.35
CA LYS A 370 -53.10 0.26 70.30
C LYS A 370 -52.56 -1.04 69.73
N VAL A 371 -53.19 -2.18 70.03
CA VAL A 371 -52.69 -3.51 69.65
C VAL A 371 -52.73 -3.73 68.13
N MET A 372 -53.80 -3.28 67.46
CA MET A 372 -53.91 -3.41 66.00
C MET A 372 -52.94 -2.50 65.22
N VAL A 373 -52.53 -1.37 65.80
CA VAL A 373 -51.55 -0.47 65.17
C VAL A 373 -50.15 -1.10 65.20
N GLU A 374 -49.80 -1.79 66.29
CA GLU A 374 -48.51 -2.48 66.44
C GLU A 374 -48.35 -3.64 65.44
N GLU A 375 -49.39 -4.45 65.20
CA GLU A 375 -49.33 -5.54 64.21
C GLU A 375 -49.17 -5.03 62.77
N ILE A 376 -49.84 -3.92 62.42
CA ILE A 376 -49.72 -3.29 61.09
C ILE A 376 -48.32 -2.75 60.84
N ASP A 377 -47.69 -2.17 61.87
CA ASP A 377 -46.34 -1.62 61.75
C ASP A 377 -45.27 -2.71 61.65
N GLU A 378 -45.48 -3.87 62.28
CA GLU A 378 -44.61 -5.04 62.17
C GLU A 378 -44.61 -5.63 60.75
N GLU A 379 -45.79 -5.75 60.12
CA GLU A 379 -45.88 -6.23 58.73
C GLU A 379 -45.35 -5.22 57.70
N LYS A 380 -45.51 -3.91 57.95
CA LYS A 380 -44.84 -2.87 57.15
C LYS A 380 -43.32 -2.93 57.26
N ARG A 381 -42.77 -3.33 58.41
CA ARG A 381 -41.33 -3.52 58.63
C ARG A 381 -40.79 -4.67 57.80
N LYS A 382 -41.43 -5.85 57.86
CA LYS A 382 -41.06 -7.02 57.04
C LYS A 382 -41.12 -6.72 55.54
N ARG A 383 -42.13 -5.98 55.08
CA ARG A 383 -42.24 -5.58 53.67
C ARG A 383 -41.07 -4.70 53.22
N ARG A 384 -40.56 -3.81 54.08
CA ARG A 384 -39.41 -2.95 53.77
C ARG A 384 -38.10 -3.75 53.71
N GLU A 385 -37.92 -4.71 54.60
CA GLU A 385 -36.74 -5.60 54.59
C GLU A 385 -36.69 -6.43 53.29
N LEU A 386 -37.78 -7.10 52.94
CA LEU A 386 -37.88 -7.88 51.68
C LEU A 386 -37.70 -7.02 50.42
N GLN A 387 -38.15 -5.76 50.45
CA GLN A 387 -37.94 -4.82 49.34
C GLN A 387 -36.45 -4.46 49.20
N GLY A 388 -35.74 -4.29 50.32
CA GLY A 388 -34.29 -4.04 50.35
C GLY A 388 -33.49 -5.22 49.76
N ASP A 389 -33.82 -6.44 50.17
CA ASP A 389 -33.16 -7.66 49.66
C ASP A 389 -33.38 -7.82 48.14
N LEU A 390 -34.59 -7.49 47.65
CA LEU A 390 -34.91 -7.53 46.23
C LEU A 390 -34.09 -6.52 45.41
N ASP A 391 -33.90 -5.31 45.92
CA ASP A 391 -33.12 -4.28 45.24
C ASP A 391 -31.61 -4.58 45.26
N GLU A 392 -31.12 -5.21 46.32
CA GLU A 392 -29.75 -5.71 46.40
C GLU A 392 -29.51 -6.85 45.42
N ALA A 393 -30.43 -7.82 45.33
CA ALA A 393 -30.38 -8.89 44.33
C ALA A 393 -30.39 -8.33 42.90
N LYS A 394 -31.23 -7.33 42.59
CA LYS A 394 -31.25 -6.67 41.26
C LYS A 394 -29.94 -5.95 40.94
N ARG A 395 -29.31 -5.31 41.92
CA ARG A 395 -27.98 -4.68 41.75
C ARG A 395 -26.91 -5.71 41.46
N LEU A 396 -26.95 -6.86 42.15
CA LEU A 396 -26.01 -7.96 41.95
C LEU A 396 -26.15 -8.57 40.56
N VAL A 397 -27.39 -8.84 40.12
CA VAL A 397 -27.67 -9.33 38.76
C VAL A 397 -27.14 -8.34 37.71
N SER A 398 -27.43 -7.05 37.87
CA SER A 398 -26.96 -6.02 36.94
C SER A 398 -25.43 -5.93 36.84
N LYS A 399 -24.71 -6.11 37.96
CA LYS A 399 -23.24 -6.19 37.98
C LYS A 399 -22.73 -7.46 37.26
N MET A 400 -23.36 -8.60 37.50
CA MET A 400 -22.99 -9.87 36.86
C MET A 400 -23.24 -9.83 35.34
N THR A 401 -24.32 -9.19 34.89
CA THR A 401 -24.59 -8.99 33.46
C THR A 401 -23.53 -8.12 32.79
N ARG A 402 -23.12 -7.01 33.42
CA ARG A 402 -21.99 -6.19 32.91
C ARG A 402 -20.68 -6.96 32.85
N GLN A 403 -20.36 -7.73 33.89
CA GLN A 403 -19.16 -8.57 33.89
C GLN A 403 -19.19 -9.66 32.80
N ALA A 404 -20.37 -10.17 32.47
CA ALA A 404 -20.53 -11.11 31.36
C ALA A 404 -20.32 -10.43 29.99
N GLU A 405 -20.82 -9.21 29.79
CA GLU A 405 -20.54 -8.41 28.59
C GLU A 405 -19.05 -8.08 28.45
N ASP A 406 -18.40 -7.62 29.53
CA ASP A 406 -16.97 -7.33 29.54
C ASP A 406 -16.13 -8.58 29.21
N ARG A 407 -16.51 -9.75 29.76
CA ARG A 407 -15.86 -11.04 29.42
C ARG A 407 -16.07 -11.42 27.95
N SER A 408 -17.27 -11.24 27.42
CA SER A 408 -17.55 -11.50 25.99
C SER A 408 -16.72 -10.58 25.08
N GLN A 409 -16.56 -9.31 25.43
CA GLN A 409 -15.71 -8.39 24.67
C GLN A 409 -14.23 -8.77 24.78
N LEU A 410 -13.78 -9.18 25.97
CA LEU A 410 -12.42 -9.67 26.19
C LEU A 410 -12.13 -10.92 25.34
N ASP A 411 -13.08 -11.86 25.23
CA ASP A 411 -12.96 -13.05 24.40
C ASP A 411 -12.87 -12.72 22.90
N ILE A 412 -13.67 -11.75 22.44
CA ILE A 412 -13.57 -11.24 21.05
C ILE A 412 -12.20 -10.61 20.80
N HIS A 413 -11.76 -9.70 21.67
CA HIS A 413 -10.48 -9.03 21.52
C HIS A 413 -9.28 -9.97 21.65
N THR A 414 -9.35 -10.99 22.51
CA THR A 414 -8.29 -12.00 22.62
C THR A 414 -8.24 -12.90 21.39
N LYS A 415 -9.39 -13.22 20.79
CA LYS A 415 -9.44 -13.92 19.50
C LYS A 415 -8.85 -13.07 18.37
N ASP A 416 -9.26 -11.81 18.24
CA ASP A 416 -8.73 -10.88 17.24
C ASP A 416 -7.21 -10.68 17.39
N ARG A 417 -6.73 -10.57 18.63
CA ARG A 417 -5.29 -10.49 18.94
C ARG A 417 -4.55 -11.73 18.45
N LYS A 418 -5.10 -12.92 18.72
CA LYS A 418 -4.49 -14.19 18.29
C LYS A 418 -4.49 -14.32 16.77
N ASP A 419 -5.55 -13.91 16.10
CA ASP A 419 -5.64 -13.92 14.63
C ASP A 419 -4.64 -12.93 14.00
N LEU A 420 -4.47 -11.74 14.59
CA LEU A 420 -3.44 -10.77 14.20
C LEU A 420 -2.02 -11.29 14.45
N GLU A 421 -1.76 -11.91 15.60
CA GLU A 421 -0.47 -12.53 15.93
C GLU A 421 -0.12 -13.63 14.92
N ASN A 422 -1.05 -14.53 14.63
CA ASN A 422 -0.88 -15.58 13.61
C ASN A 422 -0.58 -14.98 12.23
N LYS A 423 -1.23 -13.87 11.87
CA LYS A 423 -1.03 -13.20 10.58
C LYS A 423 0.33 -12.50 10.51
N ILE A 424 0.79 -11.89 11.61
CA ILE A 424 2.14 -11.34 11.73
C ILE A 424 3.17 -12.47 11.62
N GLU A 425 2.96 -13.59 12.31
CA GLU A 425 3.88 -14.73 12.26
C GLU A 425 3.93 -15.35 10.85
N PHE A 426 2.80 -15.48 10.17
CA PHE A 426 2.73 -15.91 8.78
C PHE A 426 3.51 -14.98 7.84
N LEU A 427 3.32 -13.66 7.96
CA LEU A 427 4.05 -12.67 7.16
C LEU A 427 5.54 -12.69 7.48
N LYS A 428 5.92 -12.87 8.76
CA LYS A 428 7.31 -13.06 9.18
C LYS A 428 7.92 -14.29 8.50
N ARG A 429 7.26 -15.45 8.55
CA ARG A 429 7.76 -16.67 7.89
C ARG A 429 7.86 -16.52 6.37
N LYS A 430 6.84 -15.92 5.75
CA LYS A 430 6.78 -15.76 4.28
C LYS A 430 7.91 -14.88 3.73
N HIS A 431 8.27 -13.82 4.44
CA HIS A 431 9.27 -12.85 4.01
C HIS A 431 10.60 -12.99 4.76
N ALA A 432 10.81 -14.09 5.50
CA ALA A 432 12.00 -14.31 6.31
C ALA A 432 13.28 -14.23 5.46
N ASP A 433 13.31 -14.95 4.34
CA ASP A 433 14.47 -15.00 3.44
C ASP A 433 14.79 -13.62 2.83
N GLU A 434 13.76 -12.84 2.50
CA GLU A 434 13.91 -11.48 1.95
C GLU A 434 14.47 -10.51 2.99
N PHE A 435 14.00 -10.61 4.25
CA PHE A 435 14.50 -9.81 5.35
C PHE A 435 15.91 -10.24 5.80
N GLU A 436 16.22 -11.53 5.78
CA GLU A 436 17.55 -12.05 6.10
C GLU A 436 18.58 -11.60 5.06
N HIS A 437 18.23 -11.61 3.77
CA HIS A 437 19.07 -11.07 2.71
C HIS A 437 19.31 -9.55 2.84
N LEU A 438 18.32 -8.78 3.27
CA LEU A 438 18.41 -7.30 3.33
C LEU A 438 18.92 -6.74 4.66
N LEU A 439 18.66 -7.43 5.78
CA LEU A 439 18.95 -6.95 7.14
C LEU A 439 19.92 -7.86 7.91
N GLY A 440 20.30 -9.02 7.34
CA GLY A 440 21.17 -10.02 7.98
C GLY A 440 20.45 -10.89 9.00
N GLU A 441 19.56 -10.31 9.82
CA GLU A 441 18.72 -11.03 10.79
C GLU A 441 17.29 -10.48 10.81
N MET A 442 16.33 -11.37 11.04
CA MET A 442 14.91 -11.03 11.14
C MET A 442 14.59 -10.26 12.45
N PRO A 443 14.15 -8.99 12.39
CA PRO A 443 13.84 -8.23 13.59
C PRO A 443 12.54 -8.69 14.25
N GLN A 444 12.54 -8.89 15.58
CA GLN A 444 11.33 -9.25 16.31
C GLN A 444 10.36 -8.06 16.46
N ASP A 445 10.89 -6.85 16.65
CA ASP A 445 10.15 -5.59 16.81
C ASP A 445 10.73 -4.45 15.96
N ASN A 446 9.92 -3.41 15.72
CA ASN A 446 10.30 -2.20 14.99
C ASN A 446 10.89 -2.44 13.59
N ILE A 447 10.33 -3.41 12.86
CA ILE A 447 10.71 -3.78 11.48
C ILE A 447 10.76 -2.53 10.59
N LYS A 448 9.80 -1.61 10.73
CA LYS A 448 9.73 -0.36 9.97
C LYS A 448 10.99 0.50 10.12
N ASN A 449 11.44 0.77 11.34
CA ASN A 449 12.61 1.63 11.57
C ASN A 449 13.90 0.99 11.06
N LYS A 450 14.06 -0.33 11.23
CA LYS A 450 15.24 -1.05 10.71
C LYS A 450 15.24 -1.08 9.18
N MET A 451 14.08 -1.30 8.56
CA MET A 451 13.91 -1.23 7.12
C MET A 451 14.19 0.18 6.59
N ASP A 452 13.67 1.23 7.24
CA ASP A 452 13.93 2.62 6.88
C ASP A 452 15.42 2.97 7.00
N THR A 453 16.12 2.41 8.00
CA THR A 453 17.57 2.58 8.18
C THR A 453 18.37 1.90 7.08
N CYS A 454 17.99 0.67 6.70
CA CYS A 454 18.60 -0.06 5.59
C CYS A 454 18.33 0.64 4.25
N MET A 455 17.11 1.13 4.04
CA MET A 455 16.76 1.95 2.87
C MET A 455 17.58 3.24 2.83
N HIS A 456 17.85 3.87 3.98
CA HIS A 456 18.71 5.05 4.06
C HIS A 456 20.17 4.71 3.73
N SER A 457 20.72 3.61 4.25
CA SER A 457 22.10 3.20 3.97
C SER A 457 22.29 2.80 2.51
N LEU A 458 21.33 2.08 1.92
CA LEU A 458 21.32 1.74 0.49
C LEU A 458 21.23 3.00 -0.38
N ARG A 459 20.34 3.95 -0.06
CA ARG A 459 20.27 5.23 -0.78
C ARG A 459 21.56 6.02 -0.68
N LYS A 460 22.19 6.03 0.50
CA LYS A 460 23.49 6.68 0.70
C LYS A 460 24.59 6.01 -0.13
N SER A 461 24.65 4.67 -0.14
CA SER A 461 25.62 3.92 -0.95
C SER A 461 25.40 4.13 -2.46
N VAL A 462 24.15 4.19 -2.92
CA VAL A 462 23.82 4.53 -4.31
C VAL A 462 24.28 5.95 -4.65
N ALA A 463 24.07 6.91 -3.76
CA ALA A 463 24.53 8.29 -3.96
C ALA A 463 26.07 8.37 -4.01
N GLU A 464 26.77 7.72 -3.07
CA GLU A 464 28.24 7.64 -3.05
C GLU A 464 28.81 6.97 -4.31
N ASN A 465 28.15 5.92 -4.79
CA ASN A 465 28.52 5.24 -6.05
C ASN A 465 28.23 6.12 -7.27
N GLN A 466 27.11 6.84 -7.33
CA GLN A 466 26.82 7.80 -8.39
C GLN A 466 27.81 8.95 -8.39
N GLU A 467 28.21 9.44 -7.22
CA GLU A 467 29.19 10.51 -7.08
C GLU A 467 30.59 10.03 -7.52
N SER A 468 30.98 8.81 -7.11
CA SER A 468 32.19 8.14 -7.59
C SER A 468 32.17 7.94 -9.11
N LEU A 469 31.06 7.49 -9.67
CA LEU A 469 30.88 7.30 -11.12
C LEU A 469 30.93 8.63 -11.87
N SER A 470 30.38 9.70 -11.30
CA SER A 470 30.48 11.06 -11.85
C SER A 470 31.92 11.58 -11.84
N SER A 471 32.69 11.30 -10.77
CA SER A 471 34.09 11.72 -10.65
C SER A 471 35.00 10.93 -11.60
N LEU A 472 34.75 9.63 -11.75
CA LEU A 472 35.42 8.77 -12.74
C LEU A 472 35.10 9.21 -14.17
N ASN A 473 33.85 9.58 -14.47
CA ASN A 473 33.48 10.11 -15.78
C ASN A 473 34.13 11.47 -16.07
N LYS A 474 34.22 12.37 -15.08
CA LYS A 474 34.97 13.62 -15.20
C LYS A 474 36.45 13.35 -15.46
N ARG A 475 37.05 12.40 -14.76
CA ARG A 475 38.46 12.00 -14.95
C ARG A 475 38.69 11.35 -16.31
N LYS A 476 37.75 10.54 -16.80
CA LYS A 476 37.76 9.99 -18.15
C LYS A 476 37.71 11.10 -19.21
N ALA A 477 36.81 12.08 -19.06
CA ALA A 477 36.73 13.22 -19.97
C ALA A 477 38.03 14.06 -19.97
N GLN A 478 38.64 14.28 -18.80
CA GLN A 478 39.94 14.96 -18.69
C GLN A 478 41.05 14.19 -19.42
N LEU A 479 41.11 12.87 -19.22
CA LEU A 479 42.06 11.99 -19.92
C LEU A 479 41.84 11.99 -21.43
N ASP A 480 40.59 11.95 -21.89
CA ASP A 480 40.26 12.04 -23.32
C ASP A 480 40.69 13.38 -23.93
N THR A 481 40.51 14.49 -23.20
CA THR A 481 41.00 15.81 -23.64
C THR A 481 42.53 15.87 -23.68
N THR A 482 43.22 15.28 -22.71
CA THR A 482 44.69 15.24 -22.69
C THR A 482 45.24 14.34 -23.79
N ILE A 483 44.60 13.20 -24.07
CA ILE A 483 44.94 12.33 -25.20
C ILE A 483 44.76 13.09 -26.51
N LYS A 484 43.64 13.81 -26.68
CA LYS A 484 43.42 14.65 -27.87
C LYS A 484 44.47 15.75 -28.01
N SER A 485 44.82 16.45 -26.92
CA SER A 485 45.86 17.49 -26.98
C SER A 485 47.24 16.92 -27.27
N LEU A 486 47.58 15.75 -26.72
CA LEU A 486 48.84 15.06 -26.97
C LEU A 486 48.92 14.54 -28.41
N LYS A 487 47.81 14.04 -28.98
CA LYS A 487 47.74 13.69 -30.41
C LYS A 487 47.97 14.91 -31.31
N VAL A 488 47.30 16.03 -31.02
CA VAL A 488 47.51 17.28 -31.78
C VAL A 488 48.94 17.80 -31.63
N GLN A 489 49.55 17.69 -30.46
CA GLN A 489 50.96 18.03 -30.26
C GLN A 489 51.91 17.09 -31.00
N ALA A 490 51.62 15.78 -31.02
CA ALA A 490 52.39 14.80 -31.78
C ALA A 490 52.31 15.09 -33.29
N GLU A 491 51.12 15.35 -33.82
CA GLU A 491 50.92 15.73 -35.24
C GLU A 491 51.65 17.05 -35.59
N ARG A 492 51.67 18.03 -34.68
CA ARG A 492 52.45 19.26 -34.88
C ARG A 492 53.94 18.99 -34.91
N LYS A 493 54.46 18.20 -33.97
CA LYS A 493 55.88 17.83 -33.95
C LYS A 493 56.28 16.97 -35.15
N GLU A 494 55.41 16.07 -35.62
CA GLU A 494 55.65 15.33 -36.87
C GLU A 494 55.68 16.25 -38.08
N LYS A 495 54.83 17.28 -38.13
CA LYS A 495 54.88 18.30 -39.19
C LYS A 495 56.12 19.19 -39.10
N GLU A 496 56.59 19.53 -37.91
CA GLU A 496 57.85 20.26 -37.70
C GLU A 496 59.05 19.42 -38.14
N ILE A 497 59.11 18.14 -37.77
CA ILE A 497 60.15 17.20 -38.20
C ILE A 497 60.12 17.03 -39.73
N ASN A 498 58.94 16.82 -40.33
CA ASN A 498 58.81 16.71 -41.79
C ASN A 498 59.12 18.03 -42.51
N GLY A 499 58.91 19.18 -41.87
CA GLY A 499 59.29 20.49 -42.39
C GLY A 499 60.80 20.73 -42.34
N GLU A 500 61.47 20.29 -41.27
CA GLU A 500 62.94 20.36 -41.14
C GLU A 500 63.64 19.38 -42.11
N PHE A 501 63.05 18.23 -42.42
CA PHE A 501 63.58 17.28 -43.42
C PHE A 501 63.55 17.81 -44.87
N VAL A 502 62.73 18.81 -45.19
CA VAL A 502 62.72 19.45 -46.53
C VAL A 502 63.86 20.47 -46.69
N HIS A 503 64.56 20.84 -45.61
CA HIS A 503 65.60 21.86 -45.65
C HIS A 503 67.04 21.37 -45.44
N ILE A 504 67.30 20.06 -45.49
CA ILE A 504 68.66 19.51 -45.37
C ILE A 504 69.22 19.25 -46.79
N PRO A 505 70.26 19.99 -47.25
CA PRO A 505 71.03 19.60 -48.42
C PRO A 505 71.86 18.35 -48.09
N GLU A 506 71.90 17.40 -49.02
CA GLU A 506 72.78 16.24 -48.96
C GLU A 506 74.23 16.67 -48.66
N CYS A 507 74.73 16.29 -47.47
CA CYS A 507 76.16 16.26 -47.18
C CYS A 507 76.49 14.97 -46.44
N SER A 508 77.05 14.04 -47.22
CA SER A 508 77.88 12.91 -46.84
C SER A 508 78.99 13.24 -45.83
N VAL A 509 79.48 12.21 -45.10
CA VAL A 509 80.80 12.03 -44.39
C VAL A 509 80.65 11.83 -42.84
N PRO A 510 81.47 11.01 -42.12
CA PRO A 510 81.09 9.67 -41.67
C PRO A 510 81.22 9.46 -40.13
N LEU A 511 80.95 8.22 -39.70
CA LEU A 511 81.09 7.65 -38.36
C LEU A 511 82.25 8.17 -37.49
N GLY A 512 81.91 8.60 -36.27
CA GLY A 512 82.85 8.91 -35.19
C GLY A 512 82.25 8.58 -33.81
N SER A 513 82.82 7.54 -33.20
CA SER A 513 82.76 7.13 -31.78
C SER A 513 82.39 8.21 -30.77
N LEU A 514 81.55 7.87 -29.77
CA LEU A 514 81.85 8.17 -28.35
C LEU A 514 80.96 7.37 -27.37
N ARG A 515 81.65 6.54 -26.58
CA ARG A 515 81.21 6.02 -25.27
C ARG A 515 81.03 7.19 -24.28
N LYS A 516 80.01 7.14 -23.42
CA LYS A 516 80.12 6.91 -21.95
C LYS A 516 78.86 7.37 -21.20
N HIS A 517 78.55 6.54 -20.21
CA HIS A 517 77.58 6.62 -19.10
C HIS A 517 76.11 6.33 -19.40
#